data_AF-A0A426RXH1-F1
#
_entry.id   AF-A0A426RXH1-F1
#
_cell.length_a   1.000
_cell.length_b   1.000
_cell.length_c   1.000
_cell.angle_alpha   90.00
_cell.angle_beta   90.00
_cell.angle_gamma   90.00
#
_symmetry.space_group_name_H-M   'P 1'
#
loop_
_entity.id
_entity.type
_entity.pdbx_description
1 polymer ?
#
loop_
_entity_poly.entity_id
_entity_poly.type
_entity_poly.pdbx_seq_one_letter_code
_entity_poly.pdbx_strand_id
1 'polypeptide(L)'
;CAAVEATAEGDVVRISGLVEKPDPADAPSNYAIIGRYVLDPHVFDILRKTEPGRGGEIQLTDALQQLADDERAGGPVHGVVFQGRRYDTGDRGDYLRAIVRLACEREDLGPDFRTWLRSYVAEEMQQS
;
A
#
# COMPACT_ATOMS: atom_id res chain seq x y z
N CYS A 1 5.99 -3.01 -4.91
CA CYS A 1 6.08 -4.39 -4.40
C CYS A 1 7.49 -4.57 -3.86
N ALA A 2 7.64 -5.27 -2.73
CA ALA A 2 8.92 -5.46 -2.09
C ALA A 2 9.38 -6.92 -2.17
N ALA A 3 10.63 -7.18 -2.52
CA ALA A 3 11.32 -8.41 -2.18
C ALA A 3 11.77 -8.30 -0.71
N VAL A 4 11.56 -9.35 0.06
CA VAL A 4 11.75 -9.32 1.52
C VAL A 4 12.48 -10.55 2.03
N GLU A 5 13.22 -10.36 3.11
CA GLU A 5 13.85 -11.41 3.90
C GLU A 5 13.33 -11.36 5.33
N ALA A 6 13.11 -12.54 5.93
CA ALA A 6 12.64 -12.64 7.30
C ALA A 6 13.71 -12.16 8.29
N THR A 7 13.28 -11.51 9.36
CA THR A 7 14.14 -11.15 10.50
C THR A 7 13.81 -12.01 11.73
N ALA A 8 14.50 -11.77 12.84
CA ALA A 8 14.17 -12.41 14.11
C ALA A 8 12.85 -11.89 14.72
N GLU A 9 12.38 -10.72 14.29
CA GLU A 9 11.11 -10.13 14.69
C GLU A 9 10.01 -10.53 13.69
N GLY A 10 8.93 -11.16 14.17
CA GLY A 10 7.98 -11.86 13.31
C GLY A 10 7.17 -10.97 12.35
N ASP A 11 7.02 -9.68 12.65
CA ASP A 11 6.33 -8.68 11.84
C ASP A 11 7.28 -7.68 11.19
N VAL A 12 8.59 -7.88 11.30
CA VAL A 12 9.61 -7.04 10.66
C VAL A 12 10.34 -7.86 9.60
N VAL A 13 10.46 -7.27 8.41
CA VAL A 13 11.17 -7.86 7.28
C VAL A 13 12.27 -6.92 6.81
N ARG A 14 13.41 -7.48 6.41
CA ARG A 14 14.45 -6.72 5.70
C ARG A 14 14.03 -6.60 4.24
N ILE A 15 14.12 -5.41 3.68
CA ILE A 15 13.80 -5.20 2.27
C ILE A 15 15.07 -5.44 1.44
N SER A 16 14.99 -6.40 0.51
CA SER A 16 16.08 -6.73 -0.42
C SER A 16 15.82 -6.23 -1.84
N GLY A 17 14.62 -5.70 -2.10
CA GLY A 17 14.31 -5.00 -3.34
C GLY A 17 12.94 -4.34 -3.30
N LEU A 18 12.74 -3.30 -4.08
CA LEU A 18 11.50 -2.55 -4.25
C LEU A 18 11.29 -2.24 -5.74
N VAL A 19 10.08 -2.50 -6.22
CA VAL A 19 9.66 -2.19 -7.59
C VAL A 19 8.35 -1.40 -7.55
N GLU A 20 8.30 -0.26 -8.23
CA GLU A 20 7.07 0.56 -8.30
C GLU A 20 6.03 -0.09 -9.22
N LYS A 21 4.93 -0.55 -8.62
CA LYS A 21 3.74 -1.11 -9.30
C LYS A 21 4.09 -2.11 -10.42
N PRO A 22 4.85 -3.19 -10.15
CA PRO A 22 5.21 -4.15 -11.20
C PRO A 22 3.96 -4.76 -11.84
N ASP A 23 4.12 -5.27 -13.06
CA ASP A 23 3.12 -6.14 -13.64
C ASP A 23 2.97 -7.41 -12.76
N PRO A 24 1.76 -8.01 -12.68
CA PRO A 24 1.53 -9.14 -11.78
C PRO A 24 2.47 -10.33 -11.99
N ALA A 25 2.93 -10.55 -13.22
CA ALA A 25 3.87 -11.62 -13.57
C ALA A 25 5.30 -11.35 -13.08
N ASP A 26 5.65 -10.08 -12.87
CA ASP A 26 6.99 -9.62 -12.49
C ASP A 26 7.07 -9.21 -11.01
N ALA A 27 5.98 -9.37 -10.26
CA ALA A 27 5.92 -9.00 -8.86
C ALA A 27 6.84 -9.92 -8.02
N PRO A 28 7.86 -9.39 -7.32
CA PRO A 28 8.79 -10.22 -6.56
C PRO A 28 8.15 -10.87 -5.32
N SER A 29 7.01 -10.34 -4.85
CA SER A 29 6.22 -10.94 -3.77
C SER A 29 4.78 -10.39 -3.77
N ASN A 30 4.01 -10.77 -2.75
CA ASN A 30 2.71 -10.18 -2.43
C ASN A 30 2.77 -9.00 -1.44
N TYR A 31 3.96 -8.56 -1.01
CA TYR A 31 4.12 -7.41 -0.11
C TYR A 31 4.02 -6.08 -0.87
N ALA A 32 2.89 -5.40 -0.67
CA ALA A 32 2.66 -4.06 -1.19
C ALA A 32 3.19 -2.99 -0.23
N ILE A 33 3.76 -1.92 -0.79
CA ILE A 33 4.26 -0.78 -0.01
C ILE A 33 3.05 0.09 0.37
N ILE A 34 2.97 0.45 1.65
CA ILE A 34 1.95 1.37 2.17
C ILE A 34 2.59 2.73 2.38
N GLY A 35 1.86 3.81 2.09
CA GLY A 35 2.34 5.21 2.17
C GLY A 35 2.58 5.71 3.60
N ARG A 36 3.39 4.98 4.37
CA ARG A 36 3.79 5.24 5.75
C ARG A 36 5.27 4.94 5.84
N TYR A 37 6.06 5.99 6.02
CA TYR A 37 7.51 5.91 5.98
C TYR A 37 8.10 6.66 7.16
N VAL A 38 9.13 6.07 7.77
CA VAL A 38 10.08 6.76 8.64
C VAL A 38 11.41 6.64 7.91
N LEU A 39 11.93 7.77 7.44
CA LEU A 39 13.06 7.80 6.52
C LEU A 39 14.26 8.47 7.15
N ASP A 40 15.44 7.87 6.96
CA ASP A 40 16.69 8.54 7.25
C ASP A 40 16.84 9.78 6.34
N PRO A 41 17.33 10.93 6.84
CA PRO A 41 17.49 12.14 6.05
C PRO A 41 18.35 11.98 4.78
N HIS A 42 19.25 11.00 4.71
CA HIS A 42 20.03 10.73 3.49
C HIS A 42 19.16 10.43 2.26
N VAL A 43 17.89 10.03 2.44
CA VAL A 43 16.93 9.85 1.34
C VAL A 43 16.81 11.12 0.47
N PHE A 44 16.97 12.31 1.05
CA PHE A 44 16.89 13.56 0.29
C PHE A 44 18.07 13.72 -0.68
N ASP A 45 19.26 13.24 -0.32
CA ASP A 45 20.44 13.28 -1.21
C ASP A 45 20.27 12.33 -2.40
N ILE A 46 19.64 11.18 -2.16
CA ILE A 46 19.30 10.19 -3.19
C ILE A 46 18.21 10.75 -4.10
N LEU A 47 17.12 11.29 -3.54
CA LEU A 47 16.01 11.85 -4.30
C LEU A 47 16.46 12.97 -5.26
N ARG A 48 17.41 13.82 -4.86
CA ARG A 48 17.97 14.86 -5.75
C ARG A 48 18.68 14.32 -6.99
N LYS A 49 19.14 13.08 -6.97
CA LYS A 49 19.83 12.39 -8.07
C LYS A 49 18.97 11.32 -8.73
N THR A 50 17.75 11.12 -8.23
CA THR A 50 16.86 10.08 -8.73
C THR A 50 16.24 10.55 -10.04
N GLU A 51 16.55 9.84 -11.11
CA GLU A 51 15.98 10.12 -12.42
C GLU A 51 14.48 9.78 -12.47
N PRO A 52 13.70 10.40 -13.38
CA PRO A 52 12.31 10.04 -13.58
C PRO A 52 12.13 8.56 -13.92
N GLY A 53 11.30 7.88 -13.13
CA GLY A 53 10.95 6.49 -13.30
C GLY A 53 9.61 6.30 -14.01
N ARG A 54 8.75 5.46 -13.45
CA ARG A 54 7.43 5.17 -14.00
C ARG A 54 6.60 6.45 -14.14
N GLY A 55 6.00 6.63 -15.32
CA GLY A 55 5.15 7.78 -15.62
C GLY A 55 5.91 9.10 -15.79
N GLY A 56 7.25 9.08 -15.82
CA GLY A 56 8.07 10.29 -15.91
C GLY A 56 8.14 11.07 -14.59
N GLU A 57 7.83 10.43 -13.47
CA GLU A 57 7.87 11.02 -12.13
C GLU A 57 9.10 10.53 -11.36
N ILE A 58 9.62 11.37 -10.46
CA ILE A 58 10.65 10.95 -9.49
C ILE A 58 9.97 10.11 -8.41
N GLN A 59 10.24 8.80 -8.39
CA GLN A 59 9.58 7.86 -7.50
C GLN A 59 10.36 7.70 -6.19
N LEU A 60 9.65 7.80 -5.06
CA LEU A 60 10.24 7.46 -3.76
C LEU A 60 10.67 5.99 -3.70
N THR A 61 9.94 5.09 -4.36
CA THR A 61 10.26 3.65 -4.43
C THR A 61 11.65 3.39 -5.00
N ASP A 62 12.06 4.17 -6.01
CA ASP A 62 13.39 4.03 -6.63
C ASP A 62 14.50 4.53 -5.68
N ALA A 63 14.25 5.59 -4.92
CA ALA A 63 15.17 6.07 -3.89
C ALA A 63 15.30 5.08 -2.71
N LEU A 64 14.18 4.45 -2.31
CA LEU A 64 14.19 3.41 -1.29
C LEU A 64 14.95 2.15 -1.75
N GLN A 65 14.87 1.80 -3.02
CA GLN A 65 15.67 0.72 -3.60
C GLN A 65 17.16 1.02 -3.45
N GLN A 66 17.60 2.24 -3.77
CA GLN A 66 19.00 2.62 -3.59
C GLN A 66 19.44 2.58 -2.13
N LEU A 67 18.59 2.99 -1.18
CA LEU A 67 18.86 2.84 0.25
C LEU A 67 18.94 1.38 0.71
N ALA A 68 18.18 0.48 0.08
CA ALA A 68 18.24 -0.94 0.36
C ALA A 68 19.54 -1.58 -0.17
N ASP A 69 20.07 -1.07 -1.29
CA ASP A 69 21.31 -1.56 -1.89
C ASP A 69 22.58 -1.02 -1.22
N ASP A 70 22.53 0.19 -0.65
CA ASP A 70 23.67 0.82 0.04
C ASP A 70 23.34 1.13 1.52
N GLU A 71 23.63 0.17 2.39
CA GLU A 71 23.46 0.31 3.84
C GLU A 71 24.28 1.46 4.44
N ARG A 72 25.34 1.95 3.76
CA ARG A 72 26.14 3.07 4.25
C ARG A 72 25.50 4.43 3.96
N ALA A 73 24.52 4.47 3.06
CA ALA A 73 23.81 5.68 2.63
C ALA A 73 22.50 5.93 3.40
N GLY A 74 22.34 5.37 4.60
CA GLY A 74 21.13 5.51 5.42
C GLY A 74 20.21 4.28 5.42
N GLY A 75 20.65 3.16 4.82
CA GLY A 75 20.05 1.84 5.04
C GLY A 75 20.56 1.17 6.33
N PRO A 76 20.19 -0.10 6.58
CA PRO A 76 19.29 -0.96 5.80
C PRO A 76 17.81 -0.54 5.84
N VAL A 77 17.04 -0.91 4.82
CA VAL A 77 15.59 -0.66 4.76
C VAL A 77 14.83 -1.84 5.36
N HIS A 78 13.92 -1.54 6.27
CA HIS A 78 13.03 -2.52 6.90
C HIS A 78 11.56 -2.19 6.59
N GLY A 79 10.74 -3.24 6.50
CA GLY A 79 9.30 -3.14 6.41
C GLY A 79 8.64 -3.71 7.67
N VAL A 80 7.60 -3.03 8.15
CA VAL A 80 6.71 -3.55 9.20
C VAL A 80 5.45 -4.10 8.54
N VAL A 81 5.17 -5.38 8.74
CA VAL A 81 4.02 -6.07 8.16
C VAL A 81 2.76 -5.66 8.91
N PHE A 82 2.01 -4.72 8.34
CA PHE A 82 0.75 -4.27 8.91
C PHE A 82 -0.33 -5.35 8.81
N GLN A 83 -0.79 -5.83 9.97
CA GLN A 83 -1.91 -6.74 10.11
C GLN A 83 -3.21 -5.92 10.27
N GLY A 84 -3.85 -5.60 9.15
CA GLY A 84 -5.11 -4.87 9.17
C GLY A 84 -5.70 -4.66 7.80
N ARG A 85 -6.87 -4.00 7.74
CA ARG A 85 -7.51 -3.69 6.47
C ARG A 85 -6.93 -2.41 5.90
N ARG A 86 -6.41 -2.50 4.68
CA ARG A 86 -6.08 -1.34 3.86
C ARG A 86 -7.26 -1.04 2.92
N TYR A 87 -7.61 0.23 2.82
CA TYR A 87 -8.52 0.75 1.80
C TYR A 87 -7.72 1.64 0.86
N ASP A 88 -7.68 1.29 -0.42
CA ASP A 88 -7.08 2.16 -1.42
C ASP A 88 -8.14 3.16 -1.90
N THR A 89 -7.94 4.43 -1.60
CA THR A 89 -8.89 5.49 -2.00
C THR A 89 -8.51 6.13 -3.34
N GLY A 90 -7.38 5.72 -3.94
CA GLY A 90 -6.98 6.13 -5.28
C GLY A 90 -7.71 5.36 -6.38
N ASP A 91 -8.15 4.13 -6.10
CA ASP A 91 -9.03 3.37 -6.99
C ASP A 91 -10.51 3.69 -6.71
N ARG A 92 -11.26 4.02 -7.78
CA ARG A 92 -12.68 4.41 -7.65
C ARG A 92 -13.54 3.26 -7.12
N GLY A 93 -13.23 2.02 -7.52
CA GLY A 93 -13.96 0.83 -7.08
C GLY A 93 -13.71 0.54 -5.59
N ASP A 94 -12.46 0.56 -5.17
CA ASP A 94 -12.07 0.37 -3.76
C ASP A 94 -12.60 1.49 -2.87
N TYR A 95 -12.63 2.73 -3.37
CA TYR A 95 -13.23 3.86 -2.66
C TYR A 95 -14.71 3.59 -2.33
N LEU A 96 -15.52 3.16 -3.31
CA LEU A 96 -16.93 2.84 -3.07
C LEU A 96 -17.10 1.66 -2.11
N ARG A 97 -16.28 0.60 -2.26
CA ARG A 97 -16.28 -0.54 -1.34
C ARG A 97 -15.93 -0.11 0.09
N ALA A 98 -14.97 0.79 0.25
CA ALA A 98 -14.55 1.32 1.54
C ALA A 98 -15.69 2.11 2.21
N ILE A 99 -16.38 2.98 1.45
CA ILE A 99 -17.55 3.72 1.98
C ILE A 99 -18.62 2.77 2.50
N VAL A 100 -19.03 1.80 1.68
CA VAL A 100 -20.08 0.85 2.05
C VAL A 100 -19.69 0.09 3.32
N ARG A 101 -18.43 -0.34 3.41
CA ARG A 101 -17.93 -1.11 4.56
C ARG A 101 -17.89 -0.28 5.83
N LEU A 102 -17.33 0.93 5.76
CA LEU A 102 -17.24 1.84 6.92
C LEU A 102 -18.63 2.27 7.39
N ALA A 103 -19.56 2.55 6.47
CA ALA A 103 -20.95 2.84 6.82
C ALA A 103 -21.62 1.66 7.53
N CYS A 104 -21.40 0.43 7.06
CA CYS A 104 -21.89 -0.78 7.73
C CYS A 104 -21.29 -1.00 9.13
N GLU A 105 -20.06 -0.54 9.40
CA GLU A 105 -19.35 -0.76 10.67
C GLU A 105 -19.65 0.28 11.74
N ARG A 106 -20.17 1.45 11.35
CA ARG A 106 -20.55 2.51 12.29
C ARG A 106 -21.71 2.09 13.19
N GLU A 107 -21.58 2.35 14.49
CA GLU A 107 -22.61 2.00 15.47
C GLU A 107 -23.90 2.82 15.26
N ASP A 108 -23.77 4.08 14.85
CA ASP A 108 -24.87 5.03 14.68
C ASP A 108 -25.58 4.94 13.32
N LEU A 109 -24.91 4.42 12.29
CA LEU A 109 -25.45 4.31 10.92
C LEU A 109 -25.65 2.87 10.45
N GLY A 110 -24.80 1.94 10.91
CA GLY A 110 -24.70 0.59 10.40
C GLY A 110 -25.99 -0.23 10.48
N PRO A 111 -26.77 -0.22 11.58
CA PRO A 111 -28.01 -0.98 11.67
C PRO A 111 -29.01 -0.67 10.55
N ASP A 112 -29.30 0.62 10.34
CA ASP A 112 -30.26 1.07 9.33
C ASP A 112 -29.68 0.93 7.92
N PHE A 113 -28.40 1.31 7.74
CA PHE A 113 -27.73 1.22 6.44
C PHE A 113 -27.63 -0.20 5.92
N ARG A 114 -27.32 -1.20 6.76
CA ARG A 114 -27.28 -2.62 6.35
C ARG A 114 -28.66 -3.15 5.96
N THR A 115 -29.72 -2.65 6.60
CA THR A 115 -31.09 -3.04 6.28
C THR A 115 -31.49 -2.49 4.92
N TRP A 116 -31.26 -1.20 4.70
CA TRP A 116 -31.48 -0.56 3.40
C TRP A 116 -30.65 -1.22 2.29
N LEU A 117 -29.34 -1.43 2.49
CA LEU A 117 -28.44 -1.99 1.48
C LEU A 117 -28.88 -3.38 1.02
N ARG A 118 -29.40 -4.23 1.93
CA ARG A 118 -29.95 -5.55 1.57
C ARG A 118 -31.17 -5.44 0.66
N SER A 119 -32.10 -4.53 0.96
CA SER A 119 -33.28 -4.31 0.13
C SER A 119 -32.90 -3.75 -1.23
N TYR A 120 -32.00 -2.75 -1.28
CA TYR A 120 -31.49 -2.18 -2.53
C TYR A 120 -30.88 -3.26 -3.45
N VAL A 121 -30.03 -4.15 -2.93
CA VAL A 121 -29.41 -5.22 -3.73
C VAL A 121 -30.43 -6.28 -4.17
N ALA A 122 -31.39 -6.63 -3.30
CA ALA A 122 -32.36 -7.69 -3.58
C ALA A 122 -33.48 -7.24 -4.54
N GLU A 123 -33.93 -5.99 -4.41
CA GLU A 123 -35.16 -5.52 -5.02
C GLU A 123 -34.90 -4.48 -6.10
N GLU A 124 -34.07 -3.47 -5.83
CA GLU A 124 -33.87 -2.34 -6.76
C GLU A 124 -32.82 -2.64 -7.83
N MET A 125 -31.68 -3.24 -7.46
CA MET A 125 -30.61 -3.57 -8.40
C MET A 125 -30.99 -4.64 -9.43
N GLN A 126 -31.96 -5.51 -9.14
CA GLN A 126 -32.40 -6.55 -10.08
C GLN A 126 -33.34 -6.02 -11.17
N GLN A 127 -33.85 -4.79 -11.01
CA GLN A 127 -34.78 -4.16 -11.95
C GLN A 127 -34.08 -3.24 -12.97
N SER A 128 -32.75 -3.08 -12.86
CA SER A 128 -31.90 -2.27 -13.74
C SER A 128 -31.00 -3.15 -14.62
#